data_AF-A0A958FYH6-F1
#
_entry.id   AF-A0A958FYH6-F1
#
_cell.length_a   1.000
_cell.length_b   1.000
_cell.length_c   1.000
_cell.angle_alpha   90.00
_cell.angle_beta   90.00
_cell.angle_gamma   90.00
#
_symmetry.space_group_name_H-M   'P 1'
#
loop_
_entity.id
_entity.type
_entity.pdbx_description
1 polymer ?
#
loop_
_entity_poly.entity_id
_entity_poly.type
_entity_poly.pdbx_seq_one_letter_code
_entity_poly.pdbx_strand_id
1 'polypeptide(L)'
;MSNNTLRVRLAQLRQRSLKAISLYNKMIRDSSSADSQFSTLQMKEWHQINEELLNRLEECIADANLKRAIQGAFTLRDDFHSQWRSAQSEIHRLHSQVEAALQSEDYVRCGVLSGQLVALRAREQASQAAYNEIQSVLSRSKQIPQPAATVASLANLESSNDQNKFDAEKLAEDAYNVIPLRRRQS
;
A
#
# COMPACT_ATOMS: atom_id res chain seq x y z
N MET A 1 -27.39 12.59 -19.61
CA MET A 1 -26.42 11.50 -19.38
C MET A 1 -25.00 12.06 -19.30
N SER A 2 -24.73 12.90 -18.30
CA SER A 2 -23.63 13.87 -18.36
C SER A 2 -22.74 13.78 -17.11
N ASN A 3 -21.43 13.63 -17.35
CA ASN A 3 -20.33 14.01 -16.46
C ASN A 3 -20.29 13.39 -15.05
N ASN A 4 -19.95 12.10 -15.01
CA ASN A 4 -19.25 11.54 -13.85
C ASN A 4 -17.77 12.01 -13.92
N THR A 5 -17.55 13.31 -13.72
CA THR A 5 -16.26 14.03 -13.81
C THR A 5 -15.33 13.62 -12.66
N LEU A 6 -14.02 13.60 -12.89
CA LEU A 6 -12.99 13.31 -11.88
C LEU A 6 -13.26 14.05 -10.55
N ARG A 7 -13.61 15.34 -10.62
CA ARG A 7 -13.93 16.16 -9.44
C ARG A 7 -15.05 15.59 -8.56
N VAL A 8 -16.08 15.01 -9.16
CA VAL A 8 -17.19 14.40 -8.40
C VAL A 8 -16.69 13.18 -7.63
N ARG A 9 -15.85 12.34 -8.27
CA ARG A 9 -15.26 11.17 -7.61
C ARG A 9 -14.27 11.56 -6.51
N LEU A 10 -13.45 12.58 -6.74
CA LEU A 10 -12.57 13.14 -5.72
C LEU A 10 -13.39 13.72 -4.53
N ALA A 11 -14.48 14.42 -4.80
CA ALA A 11 -15.39 14.93 -3.76
C ALA A 11 -16.07 13.79 -2.96
N GLN A 12 -16.42 12.68 -3.61
CA GLN A 12 -16.94 11.48 -2.93
C GLN A 12 -15.86 10.83 -2.05
N LEU A 13 -14.63 10.73 -2.54
CA LEU A 13 -13.50 10.24 -1.72
C LEU A 13 -13.25 11.17 -0.52
N ARG A 14 -13.27 12.50 -0.73
CA ARG A 14 -13.20 13.50 0.34
C ARG A 14 -14.28 13.29 1.40
N GLN A 15 -15.54 13.08 0.99
CA GLN A 15 -16.64 12.82 1.92
C GLN A 15 -16.45 11.52 2.72
N ARG A 16 -15.90 10.46 2.10
CA ARG A 16 -15.57 9.22 2.81
C ARG A 16 -14.44 9.44 3.83
N SER A 17 -13.41 10.19 3.47
CA SER A 17 -12.30 10.54 4.36
C SER A 17 -12.78 11.35 5.58
N LEU A 18 -13.66 12.36 5.39
CA LEU A 18 -14.30 13.09 6.49
C LEU A 18 -15.06 12.18 7.46
N LYS A 19 -15.83 11.22 6.93
CA LYS A 19 -16.56 10.25 7.77
C LYS A 19 -15.59 9.37 8.55
N ALA A 20 -14.51 8.90 7.92
CA ALA A 20 -13.49 8.11 8.58
C ALA A 20 -12.82 8.88 9.74
N ILE A 21 -12.42 10.14 9.52
CA ILE A 21 -11.86 11.02 10.55
C ILE A 21 -12.81 11.17 11.73
N SER A 22 -14.11 11.39 11.48
CA SER A 22 -15.09 11.49 12.55
C SER A 22 -15.21 10.19 13.36
N LEU A 23 -15.12 9.03 12.71
CA LEU A 23 -15.15 7.72 13.39
C LEU A 23 -13.91 7.52 14.25
N TYR A 24 -12.71 7.79 13.72
CA TYR A 24 -11.48 7.68 14.48
C TYR A 24 -11.44 8.63 15.67
N ASN A 25 -11.92 9.87 15.50
CA ASN A 25 -12.06 10.82 16.61
C ASN A 25 -12.94 10.27 17.74
N LYS A 26 -14.05 9.61 17.40
CA LYS A 26 -14.90 8.96 18.40
C LYS A 26 -14.17 7.80 19.08
N MET A 27 -13.56 6.91 18.30
CA MET A 27 -12.85 5.75 18.83
C MET A 27 -11.66 6.13 19.73
N ILE A 28 -10.89 7.15 19.36
CA ILE A 28 -9.76 7.66 20.16
C ILE A 28 -10.24 8.31 21.47
N ARG A 29 -11.43 8.94 21.48
CA ARG A 29 -12.02 9.49 22.72
C ARG A 29 -12.52 8.39 23.64
N ASP A 30 -13.10 7.33 23.07
CA ASP A 30 -13.67 6.21 23.80
C ASP A 30 -12.57 5.23 24.32
N SER A 31 -11.33 5.30 23.82
CA SER A 31 -10.23 4.39 24.15
C SER A 31 -9.45 4.74 25.43
N SER A 32 -10.15 5.21 26.47
CA SER A 32 -9.54 5.66 27.74
C SER A 32 -9.02 4.53 28.65
N SER A 33 -9.05 3.26 28.23
CA SER A 33 -8.50 2.14 29.01
C SER A 33 -7.02 1.87 28.68
N ALA A 34 -6.23 1.56 29.72
CA ALA A 34 -4.80 1.26 29.62
C ALA A 34 -4.50 0.06 28.67
N ASP A 35 -5.43 -0.89 28.57
CA ASP A 35 -5.31 -2.07 27.70
C ASP A 35 -5.40 -1.75 26.19
N SER A 36 -5.72 -0.50 25.82
CA SER A 36 -5.96 -0.10 24.42
C SER A 36 -4.81 0.69 23.79
N GLN A 37 -3.64 0.79 24.42
CA GLN A 37 -2.54 1.65 23.96
C GLN A 37 -2.17 1.41 22.48
N PHE A 38 -2.00 0.14 22.08
CA PHE A 38 -1.68 -0.21 20.69
C PHE A 38 -2.83 0.10 19.73
N SER A 39 -4.07 -0.14 20.14
CA SER A 39 -5.24 0.21 19.33
C SER A 39 -5.33 1.72 19.12
N THR A 40 -5.10 2.50 20.18
CA THR A 40 -5.05 3.97 20.11
C THR A 40 -3.94 4.46 19.19
N LEU A 41 -2.75 3.85 19.23
CA LEU A 41 -1.64 4.17 18.31
C LEU A 41 -2.03 3.89 16.85
N GLN A 42 -2.62 2.73 16.57
CA GLN A 42 -3.10 2.41 15.22
C GLN A 42 -4.13 3.44 14.75
N MET A 43 -5.13 3.75 15.57
CA MET A 43 -6.18 4.71 15.23
C MET A 43 -5.62 6.11 14.95
N LYS A 44 -4.61 6.55 15.70
CA LYS A 44 -3.95 7.85 15.47
C LYS A 44 -3.27 7.92 14.11
N GLU A 45 -2.56 6.86 13.71
CA GLU A 45 -1.89 6.80 12.41
C GLU A 45 -2.92 6.78 11.26
N TRP A 46 -3.99 6.00 11.39
CA TRP A 46 -5.10 6.01 10.44
C TRP A 46 -5.79 7.37 10.33
N HIS A 47 -6.02 8.04 11.47
CA HIS A 47 -6.56 9.39 11.51
C HIS A 47 -5.66 10.39 10.78
N GLN A 48 -4.37 10.40 11.11
CA GLN A 48 -3.39 11.31 10.52
C GLN A 48 -3.30 11.17 8.99
N ILE A 49 -3.24 9.95 8.48
CA ILE A 49 -3.20 9.71 7.03
C ILE A 49 -4.50 10.15 6.34
N ASN A 50 -5.65 9.97 7.00
CA ASN A 50 -6.92 10.46 6.45
C ASN A 50 -7.00 12.00 6.46
N GLU A 51 -6.48 12.67 7.49
CA GLU A 51 -6.39 14.13 7.52
C GLU A 51 -5.49 14.67 6.40
N GLU A 52 -4.33 14.04 6.19
CA GLU A 52 -3.46 14.40 5.08
C GLU A 52 -4.16 14.20 3.73
N LEU A 53 -4.83 13.06 3.54
CA LEU A 53 -5.60 12.78 2.33
C LEU A 53 -6.69 13.83 2.12
N LEU A 54 -7.44 14.18 3.17
CA LEU A 54 -8.50 15.17 3.12
C LEU A 54 -7.97 16.53 2.67
N ASN A 55 -6.91 17.04 3.31
CA ASN A 55 -6.34 18.35 3.01
C ASN A 55 -5.88 18.43 1.56
N ARG A 56 -5.16 17.41 1.08
CA ARG A 56 -4.65 17.39 -0.31
C ARG A 56 -5.76 17.18 -1.34
N LEU A 57 -6.83 16.46 -1.00
CA LEU A 57 -8.01 16.36 -1.86
C LEU A 57 -8.73 17.69 -1.99
N GLU A 58 -8.82 18.47 -0.91
CA GLU A 58 -9.41 19.82 -0.94
C GLU A 58 -8.65 20.74 -1.89
N GLU A 59 -7.32 20.73 -1.82
CA GLU A 59 -6.46 21.47 -2.75
C GLU A 59 -6.70 21.06 -4.21
N CYS A 60 -6.75 19.75 -4.48
CA CYS A 60 -6.99 19.22 -5.83
C CYS A 60 -8.37 19.59 -6.38
N ILE A 61 -9.40 19.62 -5.52
CA ILE A 61 -10.79 19.92 -5.91
C ILE A 61 -10.98 21.43 -6.11
N ALA A 62 -10.30 22.25 -5.31
CA ALA A 62 -10.38 23.71 -5.37
C ALA A 62 -9.74 24.30 -6.64
N ASP A 63 -8.82 23.58 -7.29
CA ASP A 63 -8.19 24.07 -8.52
C ASP A 63 -9.22 24.18 -9.66
N ALA A 64 -9.43 25.41 -10.14
CA ALA A 64 -10.34 25.72 -11.23
C ALA A 64 -9.92 25.06 -12.56
N ASN A 65 -8.63 24.79 -12.76
CA ASN A 65 -8.09 24.16 -13.96
C ASN A 65 -8.11 22.62 -13.83
N LEU A 66 -8.91 21.97 -14.69
CA LEU A 66 -9.05 20.50 -14.67
C LEU A 66 -7.71 19.77 -14.91
N LYS A 67 -6.81 20.29 -15.75
CA LYS A 67 -5.51 19.64 -16.00
C LYS A 67 -4.64 19.64 -14.76
N ARG A 68 -4.63 20.75 -14.01
CA ARG A 68 -3.90 20.85 -12.75
C ARG A 68 -4.53 19.97 -11.67
N ALA A 69 -5.86 19.90 -11.59
CA ALA A 69 -6.54 18.98 -10.70
C ALA A 69 -6.20 17.49 -10.99
N ILE A 70 -6.13 17.11 -12.27
CA ILE A 70 -5.68 15.76 -12.70
C ILE A 70 -4.24 15.52 -12.25
N GLN A 71 -3.34 16.47 -12.53
CA GLN A 71 -1.93 16.36 -12.14
C GLN A 71 -1.79 16.24 -10.61
N GLY A 72 -2.49 17.08 -9.85
CA GLY A 72 -2.52 17.03 -8.40
C GLY A 72 -2.98 15.68 -7.86
N ALA A 73 -4.02 15.08 -8.47
CA ALA A 73 -4.48 13.75 -8.08
C ALA A 73 -3.45 12.63 -8.38
N PHE A 74 -2.68 12.74 -9.47
CA PHE A 74 -1.57 11.83 -9.75
C PHE A 74 -0.41 12.01 -8.77
N THR A 75 0.00 13.26 -8.51
CA THR A 75 1.02 13.56 -7.49
C THR A 75 0.60 13.03 -6.12
N LEU A 76 -0.66 13.26 -5.73
CA LEU A 76 -1.21 12.75 -4.48
C LEU A 76 -1.12 11.22 -4.38
N ARG A 77 -1.46 10.51 -5.47
CA ARG A 77 -1.31 9.05 -5.53
C ARG A 77 0.14 8.64 -5.33
N ASP A 78 1.05 9.27 -6.06
CA ASP A 78 2.47 8.89 -6.07
C ASP A 78 3.13 9.18 -4.71
N ASP A 79 2.72 10.25 -4.03
CA ASP A 79 3.15 10.57 -2.67
C ASP A 79 2.72 9.50 -1.68
N PHE A 80 1.44 9.08 -1.69
CA PHE A 80 0.98 8.00 -0.81
C PHE A 80 1.62 6.65 -1.13
N HIS A 81 1.91 6.37 -2.41
CA HIS A 81 2.69 5.19 -2.77
C HIS A 81 4.11 5.26 -2.20
N SER A 82 4.78 6.42 -2.29
CA SER A 82 6.11 6.64 -1.74
C SER A 82 6.13 6.48 -0.21
N GLN A 83 5.14 7.07 0.48
CA GLN A 83 4.97 6.90 1.93
C GLN A 83 4.76 5.43 2.32
N TRP A 84 3.91 4.72 1.57
CA TRP A 84 3.69 3.29 1.78
C TRP A 84 4.99 2.49 1.65
N ARG A 85 5.74 2.69 0.56
CA ARG A 85 7.04 2.00 0.35
C ARG A 85 8.07 2.36 1.42
N SER A 86 8.14 3.63 1.81
CA SER A 86 9.02 4.07 2.87
C SER A 86 8.68 3.41 4.22
N ALA A 87 7.40 3.30 4.56
CA ALA A 87 6.96 2.62 5.76
C ALA A 87 7.33 1.13 5.73
N GLN A 88 7.19 0.45 4.58
CA GLN A 88 7.62 -0.94 4.42
C GLN A 88 9.11 -1.13 4.67
N SER A 89 9.96 -0.29 4.06
CA SER A 89 11.40 -0.35 4.27
C SER A 89 11.77 -0.12 5.74
N GLU A 90 11.11 0.83 6.39
CA GLU A 90 11.36 1.15 7.79
C GLU A 90 10.89 0.02 8.74
N ILE A 91 9.80 -0.68 8.41
CA ILE A 91 9.35 -1.86 9.16
C ILE A 91 10.43 -2.94 9.17
N HIS A 92 11.04 -3.21 8.02
CA HIS A 92 12.13 -4.19 7.93
C HIS A 92 13.33 -3.78 8.81
N ARG A 93 13.73 -2.51 8.75
CA ARG A 93 14.82 -1.97 9.58
C ARG A 93 14.51 -2.08 11.08
N LEU A 94 13.27 -1.81 11.47
CA LEU A 94 12.85 -1.86 12.88
C LEU A 94 12.72 -3.29 13.38
N HIS A 95 12.28 -4.22 12.54
CA HIS A 95 12.23 -5.65 12.87
C HIS A 95 13.60 -6.19 13.26
N SER A 96 14.64 -5.89 12.48
CA SER A 96 16.01 -6.31 12.81
C SER A 96 16.52 -5.72 14.13
N GLN A 97 16.07 -4.51 14.51
CA GLN A 97 16.39 -3.93 15.80
C GLN A 97 15.66 -4.59 16.96
N VAL A 98 14.41 -5.02 16.75
CA VAL A 98 13.66 -5.81 17.74
C VAL A 98 14.34 -7.15 17.97
N GLU A 99 14.74 -7.84 16.90
CA GLU A 99 15.48 -9.10 16.99
C GLU A 99 16.79 -8.95 17.75
N ALA A 100 17.57 -7.90 17.45
CA ALA A 100 18.82 -7.62 18.16
C ALA A 100 18.58 -7.32 19.66
N ALA A 101 17.55 -6.54 19.99
CA ALA A 101 17.18 -6.25 21.38
C ALA A 101 16.71 -7.50 22.13
N LEU A 102 15.99 -8.40 21.45
CA LEU A 102 15.56 -9.68 21.99
C LEU A 102 16.76 -10.61 22.27
N GLN A 103 17.72 -10.67 21.35
CA GLN A 103 18.96 -11.45 21.52
C GLN A 103 19.82 -10.96 22.68
N SER A 104 19.78 -9.66 22.98
CA SER A 104 20.47 -9.07 24.13
C SER A 104 19.63 -9.04 25.42
N GLU A 105 18.45 -9.67 25.42
CA GLU A 105 17.51 -9.68 26.56
C GLU A 105 17.10 -8.27 27.06
N ASP A 106 17.15 -7.26 26.19
CA ASP A 106 16.72 -5.89 26.50
C ASP A 106 15.21 -5.74 26.27
N TYR A 107 14.43 -6.26 27.24
CA TYR A 107 12.97 -6.28 27.17
C TYR A 107 12.34 -4.89 27.16
N VAL A 108 12.97 -3.91 27.81
CA VAL A 108 12.48 -2.52 27.85
C VAL A 108 12.56 -1.92 26.44
N ARG A 109 13.71 -2.05 25.79
CA ARG A 109 13.89 -1.59 24.41
C ARG A 109 12.99 -2.35 23.44
N CYS A 110 12.83 -3.66 23.62
CA CYS A 110 11.92 -4.46 22.81
C CYS A 110 10.47 -3.95 22.91
N GLY A 111 10.00 -3.60 24.11
CA GLY A 111 8.66 -3.00 24.31
C GLY A 111 8.50 -1.67 23.58
N VAL A 112 9.48 -0.78 23.66
CA VAL A 112 9.46 0.51 22.95
C VAL A 112 9.45 0.33 21.43
N LEU A 113 10.34 -0.52 20.91
CA LEU A 113 10.42 -0.81 19.48
C LEU A 113 9.15 -1.48 18.95
N SER A 114 8.52 -2.35 19.75
CA SER A 114 7.25 -2.99 19.39
C SER A 114 6.11 -1.97 19.24
N GLY A 115 6.03 -0.98 20.13
CA GLY A 115 5.06 0.11 19.98
C GLY A 115 5.28 0.94 18.72
N GLN A 116 6.53 1.23 18.38
CA GLN A 116 6.88 1.89 17.11
C GLN A 116 6.50 1.04 15.90
N LEU A 117 6.71 -0.27 15.96
CA LEU A 117 6.36 -1.21 14.88
C LEU A 117 4.84 -1.25 14.64
N VAL A 118 4.04 -1.23 15.70
CA VAL A 118 2.58 -1.15 15.61
C VAL A 118 2.12 0.13 14.90
N ALA A 119 2.66 1.28 15.31
CA ALA A 119 2.35 2.56 14.67
C ALA A 119 2.75 2.55 13.19
N LEU A 120 3.95 2.08 12.88
CA LEU A 120 4.47 2.05 11.52
C LEU A 120 3.70 1.09 10.61
N ARG A 121 3.26 -0.06 11.12
CA ARG A 121 2.35 -0.98 10.41
C ARG A 121 0.99 -0.34 10.13
N ALA A 122 0.43 0.41 11.07
CA ALA A 122 -0.81 1.14 10.83
C ALA A 122 -0.62 2.21 9.75
N ARG A 123 0.49 2.96 9.78
CA ARG A 123 0.85 3.94 8.74
C ARG A 123 1.00 3.31 7.36
N GLU A 124 1.68 2.15 7.28
CA GLU A 124 1.83 1.38 6.04
C GLU A 124 0.45 1.07 5.44
N GLN A 125 -0.44 0.46 6.24
CA GLN A 125 -1.76 0.05 5.80
C GLN A 125 -2.64 1.24 5.41
N ALA A 126 -2.61 2.33 6.21
CA ALA A 126 -3.36 3.53 5.93
C ALA A 126 -2.88 4.22 4.63
N SER A 127 -1.56 4.31 4.42
CA SER A 127 -0.97 4.87 3.19
C SER A 127 -1.31 4.03 1.96
N GLN A 128 -1.25 2.71 2.09
CA GLN A 128 -1.65 1.77 1.04
C GLN A 128 -3.14 1.93 0.69
N ALA A 129 -4.00 2.06 1.69
CA ALA A 129 -5.43 2.28 1.49
C ALA A 129 -5.71 3.61 0.76
N ALA A 130 -5.05 4.69 1.17
CA ALA A 130 -5.15 6.00 0.51
C ALA A 130 -4.71 5.92 -0.96
N TYR A 131 -3.54 5.31 -1.22
CA TYR A 131 -3.05 5.06 -2.57
C TYR A 131 -4.08 4.31 -3.44
N ASN A 132 -4.60 3.19 -2.94
CA ASN A 132 -5.54 2.34 -3.68
C ASN A 132 -6.86 3.07 -3.97
N GLU A 133 -7.36 3.87 -3.02
CA GLU A 133 -8.57 4.67 -3.20
C GLU A 133 -8.38 5.74 -4.29
N ILE A 134 -7.25 6.45 -4.29
CA ILE A 134 -6.95 7.45 -5.32
C ILE A 134 -6.77 6.77 -6.69
N GLN A 135 -6.02 5.66 -6.74
CA GLN A 135 -5.84 4.88 -7.97
C GLN A 135 -7.18 4.37 -8.52
N SER A 136 -8.10 3.96 -7.66
CA SER A 136 -9.48 3.58 -8.03
C SER A 136 -10.26 4.76 -8.62
N VAL A 137 -10.12 5.97 -8.05
CA VAL A 137 -10.75 7.19 -8.60
C VAL A 137 -10.17 7.55 -9.97
N LEU A 138 -8.84 7.48 -10.14
CA LEU A 138 -8.15 7.82 -11.38
C LEU A 138 -8.49 6.83 -12.50
N SER A 139 -8.42 5.52 -12.23
CA SER A 139 -8.71 4.46 -13.21
C SER A 139 -10.15 4.48 -13.73
N ARG A 140 -11.12 4.86 -12.88
CA ARG A 140 -12.54 4.93 -13.25
C ARG A 140 -12.92 6.22 -13.99
N SER A 141 -11.99 7.15 -14.14
CA SER A 141 -12.24 8.47 -14.73
C SER A 141 -11.93 8.48 -16.24
N LYS A 142 -12.99 8.38 -17.05
CA LYS A 142 -12.94 8.32 -18.53
C LYS A 142 -12.21 9.48 -19.24
N GLN A 143 -11.93 10.58 -18.53
CA GLN A 143 -11.38 11.84 -19.09
C GLN A 143 -9.88 12.02 -18.81
N ILE A 144 -9.23 11.04 -18.18
CA ILE A 144 -7.81 11.12 -17.89
C ILE A 144 -7.08 10.41 -19.04
N PRO A 145 -6.27 11.12 -19.85
CA PRO A 145 -5.37 10.46 -20.79
C PRO A 145 -4.48 9.53 -19.97
N GLN A 146 -4.56 8.22 -20.20
CA GLN A 146 -3.57 7.33 -19.62
C GLN A 146 -2.21 7.72 -20.19
N PRO A 147 -1.17 7.91 -19.36
CA PRO A 147 0.17 8.11 -19.89
C PRO A 147 0.54 6.91 -20.77
N ALA A 148 0.89 7.17 -22.03
CA ALA A 148 1.18 6.15 -23.04
C ALA A 148 2.41 5.27 -22.74
N ALA A 149 3.04 5.44 -21.58
CA ALA A 149 4.34 4.84 -21.25
C ALA A 149 4.28 3.56 -20.40
N THR A 150 3.11 3.12 -19.90
CA THR A 150 3.03 1.98 -18.98
C THR A 150 2.37 0.72 -19.53
N VAL A 151 1.77 0.78 -20.72
CA VAL A 151 1.17 -0.43 -21.34
C VAL A 151 2.23 -1.30 -22.00
N ALA A 152 3.32 -0.71 -22.52
CA ALA A 152 4.44 -1.47 -23.09
C ALA A 152 5.24 -2.23 -22.01
N SER A 153 5.38 -1.66 -20.81
CA SER A 153 6.18 -2.24 -19.73
C SER A 153 5.48 -3.41 -19.03
N LEU A 154 4.14 -3.36 -18.89
CA LEU A 154 3.35 -4.47 -18.34
C LEU A 154 3.14 -5.59 -19.36
N ALA A 155 2.92 -5.27 -20.64
CA ALA A 155 2.83 -6.27 -21.70
C ALA A 155 4.17 -7.04 -21.89
N ASN A 156 5.31 -6.36 -21.70
CA ASN A 156 6.63 -7.01 -21.75
C ASN A 156 6.91 -7.89 -20.53
N LEU A 157 6.32 -7.60 -19.36
CA LEU A 157 6.44 -8.45 -18.16
C LEU A 157 5.57 -9.71 -18.27
N GLU A 158 4.39 -9.63 -18.88
CA GLU A 158 3.53 -10.80 -19.14
C GLU A 158 4.14 -11.70 -20.24
N SER A 159 4.72 -11.10 -21.29
CA SER A 159 5.41 -11.84 -22.35
C SER A 159 6.69 -12.56 -21.88
N SER A 160 7.34 -12.04 -20.83
CA SER A 160 8.56 -12.66 -20.26
C SER A 160 8.24 -13.83 -19.30
N ASN A 161 7.00 -13.92 -18.80
CA ASN A 161 6.62 -14.94 -17.83
C ASN A 161 6.18 -16.25 -18.52
N ASP A 162 5.61 -16.16 -19.72
CA ASP A 162 5.21 -17.34 -20.50
C ASP A 162 6.41 -18.06 -21.16
N GLN A 163 7.46 -17.34 -21.54
CA GLN A 163 8.68 -17.95 -22.08
C GLN A 163 9.43 -18.78 -21.02
N ASN A 164 9.53 -18.28 -19.79
CA ASN A 164 10.21 -18.98 -18.68
C ASN A 164 9.48 -20.26 -18.24
N LYS A 165 8.16 -20.34 -18.46
CA LYS A 165 7.37 -21.53 -18.12
C LYS A 165 7.59 -22.66 -19.11
N PHE A 166 7.77 -22.34 -20.40
CA PHE A 166 8.05 -23.33 -21.46
C PHE A 166 9.44 -23.96 -21.33
N ASP A 167 10.46 -23.18 -20.95
CA ASP A 167 11.82 -23.69 -20.80
C ASP A 167 11.99 -24.58 -19.55
N ALA A 168 11.24 -24.30 -18.48
CA ALA A 168 11.26 -25.11 -17.26
C ALA A 168 10.57 -26.48 -17.45
N GLU A 169 9.50 -26.54 -18.24
CA GLU A 169 8.75 -27.79 -18.50
C GLU A 169 9.54 -28.71 -19.45
N LYS A 170 10.25 -28.15 -20.43
CA LYS A 170 11.14 -28.91 -21.34
C LYS A 170 12.37 -29.47 -20.62
N LEU A 171 12.95 -28.74 -19.66
CA LEU A 171 14.06 -29.22 -18.84
C LEU A 171 13.64 -30.34 -17.86
N ALA A 172 12.38 -30.37 -17.44
CA ALA A 172 11.85 -31.44 -16.57
C ALA A 172 11.58 -32.74 -17.33
N GLU A 173 11.16 -32.68 -18.60
CA GLU A 173 11.00 -33.87 -19.45
C GLU A 173 12.34 -34.52 -19.82
N ASP A 174 13.39 -33.74 -20.08
CA ASP A 174 14.71 -34.28 -20.40
C ASP A 174 15.43 -34.90 -19.18
N ALA A 175 15.10 -34.46 -17.95
CA ALA A 175 15.73 -34.95 -16.72
C ALA A 175 15.22 -36.34 -16.26
N TYR A 176 14.06 -36.80 -16.74
CA TYR A 176 13.46 -38.07 -16.32
C TYR A 176 13.88 -39.30 -17.14
N ASN A 177 14.69 -39.13 -18.20
CA ASN A 177 15.06 -40.21 -19.11
C ASN A 177 16.45 -40.84 -18.89
N VAL A 178 17.15 -40.56 -17.77
CA VAL A 178 18.50 -41.11 -17.54
C VAL A 178 18.68 -41.67 -16.11
N ILE A 179 17.96 -42.73 -15.76
CA ILE A 179 18.41 -43.64 -14.69
C ILE A 179 18.13 -45.10 -15.09
N PRO A 180 19.11 -45.85 -15.64
CA PRO A 180 18.97 -47.29 -15.78
C PRO A 180 19.14 -47.95 -14.39
N LEU A 181 18.04 -48.48 -13.85
CA LEU A 181 18.05 -49.31 -12.64
C LEU A 181 18.80 -50.62 -12.88
N ARG A 182 20.03 -50.72 -12.35
CA ARG A 182 20.79 -51.97 -12.25
C ARG A 182 20.04 -52.95 -11.34
N ARG A 183 19.44 -54.00 -11.93
CA ARG A 183 18.95 -55.19 -11.22
C ARG A 183 20.12 -55.84 -10.46
N ARG A 184 20.00 -55.95 -9.13
CA ARG A 184 20.76 -56.93 -8.35
C ARG A 184 20.16 -58.32 -8.62
N GLN A 185 20.95 -59.21 -9.19
CA GLN A 185 20.68 -60.64 -9.18
C GLN A 185 21.28 -61.22 -7.89
N SER A 186 20.46 -62.00 -7.18
CA SER A 186 20.87 -63.03 -6.21
C SER A 186 20.91 -64.37 -6.91
#